data_AF-A0A373G733-F1
#
_entry.id   AF-A0A373G733-F1
#
_cell.length_a   1.000
_cell.length_b   1.000
_cell.length_c   1.000
_cell.angle_alpha   90.00
_cell.angle_beta   90.00
_cell.angle_gamma   90.00
#
_symmetry.space_group_name_H-M   'P 1'
#
loop_
_entity.id
_entity.type
_entity.pdbx_description
1 polymer ?
#
loop_
_entity_poly.entity_id
_entity_poly.type
_entity_poly.pdbx_seq_one_letter_code
_entity_poly.pdbx_strand_id
1 'polypeptide(L)'
;MSSTITKFFASFLAYGVANKKKRFSAIGRFSEGLAPVKGKIQWGYINKGYDVVIPLMYERAFSFKEGLGMVVLNSQYGFIDHTGQIQIPFKYTAAHSFEQECARVCHDGLWGLIDRQGNYILPPTYSQIEQFAEGLALVSLHNKIGFINKKGEVVIPLEYDNGRSFSEGLAAVCIESQSSKWGYINKDNEEVLPFKYDIAEPFYNNIARVGLYGKSMKINKQGSECL
;
A
#
# COMPACT_ATOMS: atom_id res chain seq x y z
N MET A 1 -28.89 -15.87 -42.38
CA MET A 1 -28.28 -14.53 -42.57
C MET A 1 -27.80 -13.85 -41.27
N SER A 2 -27.75 -14.55 -40.12
CA SER A 2 -27.51 -13.92 -38.81
C SER A 2 -26.03 -13.85 -38.36
N SER A 3 -25.14 -14.76 -38.78
CA SER A 3 -23.77 -14.81 -38.23
C SER A 3 -22.78 -13.83 -38.88
N THR A 4 -22.97 -13.46 -40.14
CA THR A 4 -22.03 -12.59 -40.88
C THR A 4 -22.17 -11.11 -40.50
N ILE A 5 -23.41 -10.62 -40.31
CA ILE A 5 -23.68 -9.24 -39.88
C ILE A 5 -23.14 -9.01 -38.47
N THR A 6 -23.37 -9.97 -37.57
CA THR A 6 -22.88 -9.93 -36.18
C THR A 6 -21.35 -9.86 -36.11
N LYS A 7 -20.64 -10.61 -36.97
CA LYS A 7 -19.16 -10.57 -37.06
C LYS A 7 -18.63 -9.23 -37.58
N PHE A 8 -19.33 -8.61 -38.54
CA PHE A 8 -18.91 -7.34 -39.14
C PHE A 8 -19.07 -6.16 -38.16
N PHE A 9 -20.18 -6.11 -37.42
CA PHE A 9 -20.40 -5.11 -36.38
C PHE A 9 -19.43 -5.25 -35.20
N ALA A 10 -19.13 -6.49 -34.78
CA ALA A 10 -18.13 -6.75 -33.74
C ALA A 10 -16.73 -6.27 -34.16
N SER A 11 -16.34 -6.48 -35.43
CA SER A 11 -15.08 -6.01 -35.99
C SER A 11 -14.97 -4.48 -36.01
N PHE A 12 -16.03 -3.78 -36.43
CA PHE A 12 -16.06 -2.31 -36.47
C PHE A 12 -16.00 -1.69 -35.06
N LEU A 13 -16.73 -2.24 -34.10
CA LEU A 13 -16.67 -1.82 -32.70
C LEU A 13 -15.28 -2.05 -32.09
N ALA A 14 -14.67 -3.21 -32.35
CA ALA A 14 -13.31 -3.52 -31.90
C ALA A 14 -12.28 -2.55 -32.51
N TYR A 15 -12.42 -2.20 -33.79
CA TYR A 15 -11.56 -1.24 -34.47
C TYR A 15 -11.67 0.17 -33.89
N GLY A 16 -12.91 0.62 -33.61
CA GLY A 16 -13.17 1.91 -32.96
C GLY A 16 -12.53 1.99 -31.57
N VAL A 17 -12.71 0.94 -30.74
CA VAL A 17 -12.08 0.84 -29.41
C VAL A 17 -10.55 0.80 -29.50
N ALA A 18 -9.98 0.07 -30.47
CA ALA A 18 -8.54 0.00 -30.67
C ALA A 18 -7.94 1.38 -31.03
N ASN A 19 -8.61 2.18 -31.85
CA ASN A 19 -8.16 3.55 -32.15
C ASN A 19 -8.30 4.48 -30.94
N LYS A 20 -9.37 4.33 -30.16
CA LYS A 20 -9.52 5.06 -28.89
C LYS A 20 -8.41 4.72 -27.89
N LYS A 21 -7.87 3.51 -27.92
CA LYS A 21 -6.74 3.10 -27.07
C LYS A 21 -5.41 3.74 -27.51
N LYS A 22 -5.16 3.84 -28.81
CA LYS A 22 -3.90 4.34 -29.40
C LYS A 22 -3.62 5.82 -29.12
N ARG A 23 -4.60 6.61 -28.69
CA ARG A 23 -4.43 8.05 -28.39
C ARG A 23 -3.73 8.34 -27.05
N PHE A 24 -3.51 7.32 -26.23
CA PHE A 24 -2.94 7.45 -24.90
C PHE A 24 -1.55 6.82 -24.84
N SER A 25 -0.63 7.46 -24.13
CA SER A 25 0.74 6.97 -23.99
C SER A 25 0.86 5.84 -22.96
N ALA A 26 -0.04 5.81 -21.97
CA ALA A 26 -0.14 4.74 -20.98
C ALA A 26 -1.58 4.62 -20.48
N ILE A 27 -1.98 3.39 -20.14
CA ILE A 27 -3.27 3.09 -19.50
C ILE A 27 -2.97 2.19 -18.31
N GLY A 28 -3.36 2.62 -17.12
CA GLY A 28 -3.24 1.83 -15.91
C GLY A 28 -4.31 0.74 -15.81
N ARG A 29 -4.29 0.00 -14.69
CA ARG A 29 -5.27 -1.07 -14.46
C ARG A 29 -6.66 -0.47 -14.23
N PHE A 30 -7.65 -1.07 -14.88
CA PHE A 30 -9.06 -0.80 -14.56
C PHE A 30 -9.36 -1.27 -13.14
N SER A 31 -9.96 -0.38 -12.36
CA SER A 31 -10.49 -0.62 -11.02
C SER A 31 -11.79 0.16 -10.86
N GLU A 32 -12.80 -0.45 -10.28
CA GLU A 32 -14.11 0.20 -10.03
C GLU A 32 -14.73 0.84 -11.28
N GLY A 33 -14.46 0.26 -12.46
CA GLY A 33 -15.02 0.71 -13.75
C GLY A 33 -14.20 1.76 -14.48
N LEU A 34 -13.20 2.38 -13.83
CA LEU A 34 -12.33 3.41 -14.41
C LEU A 34 -10.87 2.95 -14.46
N ALA A 35 -10.07 3.54 -15.35
CA ALA A 35 -8.61 3.37 -15.38
C ALA A 35 -7.91 4.72 -15.48
N PRO A 36 -6.83 4.95 -14.73
CA PRO A 36 -6.00 6.13 -14.94
C PRO A 36 -5.33 6.02 -16.32
N VAL A 37 -5.30 7.12 -17.04
CA VAL A 37 -4.76 7.18 -18.40
C VAL A 37 -3.85 8.38 -18.56
N LYS A 38 -2.74 8.19 -19.26
CA LYS A 38 -1.80 9.26 -19.59
C LYS A 38 -2.02 9.71 -21.03
N GLY A 39 -2.28 11.01 -21.19
CA GLY A 39 -2.21 11.68 -22.50
C GLY A 39 -0.76 11.85 -22.96
N LYS A 40 -0.43 13.03 -23.49
CA LYS A 40 0.97 13.38 -23.78
C LYS A 40 1.77 13.66 -22.51
N ILE A 41 1.17 14.43 -21.58
CA ILE A 41 1.82 14.92 -20.36
C ILE A 41 0.99 14.52 -19.15
N GLN A 42 -0.26 14.97 -19.12
CA GLN A 42 -1.15 14.83 -17.97
C GLN A 42 -1.94 13.52 -17.96
N TRP A 43 -2.37 13.17 -16.76
CA TRP A 43 -3.23 12.03 -16.45
C TRP A 43 -4.67 12.46 -16.21
N GLY A 44 -5.59 11.55 -16.51
CA GLY A 44 -7.01 11.62 -16.15
C GLY A 44 -7.56 10.19 -16.06
N TYR A 45 -8.86 10.00 -16.29
CA TYR A 45 -9.48 8.67 -16.22
C TYR A 45 -10.38 8.38 -17.41
N ILE A 46 -10.37 7.11 -17.82
CA ILE A 46 -11.24 6.56 -18.86
C ILE A 46 -12.17 5.50 -18.29
N ASN A 47 -13.35 5.36 -18.90
CA ASN A 47 -14.23 4.22 -18.67
C ASN A 47 -13.81 2.99 -19.52
N LYS A 48 -14.53 1.87 -19.38
CA LYS A 48 -14.27 0.64 -20.17
C LYS A 48 -14.45 0.82 -21.69
N GLY A 49 -15.16 1.85 -22.13
CA GLY A 49 -15.29 2.26 -23.53
C GLY A 49 -14.11 3.11 -24.04
N TYR A 50 -13.09 3.34 -23.20
CA TYR A 50 -11.93 4.19 -23.45
C TYR A 50 -12.29 5.67 -23.70
N ASP A 51 -13.46 6.09 -23.24
CA ASP A 51 -13.85 7.50 -23.24
C ASP A 51 -13.32 8.18 -21.99
N VAL A 52 -12.74 9.37 -22.17
CA VAL A 52 -12.24 10.18 -21.05
C VAL A 52 -13.44 10.67 -20.26
N VAL A 53 -13.53 10.26 -19.00
CA VAL A 53 -14.62 10.64 -18.08
C VAL A 53 -14.14 11.58 -16.97
N ILE A 54 -12.84 11.58 -16.67
CA ILE A 54 -12.20 12.60 -15.83
C ILE A 54 -11.07 13.24 -16.66
N PRO A 55 -11.05 14.57 -16.81
CA PRO A 55 -10.12 15.28 -17.68
C PRO A 55 -8.63 14.96 -17.43
N LEU A 56 -7.83 15.05 -18.50
CA LEU A 56 -6.38 14.87 -18.44
C LEU A 56 -5.72 16.14 -17.87
N MET A 57 -5.76 16.32 -16.56
CA MET A 57 -5.24 17.51 -15.88
C MET A 57 -4.24 17.23 -14.77
N TYR A 58 -4.14 15.98 -14.31
CA TYR A 58 -3.29 15.61 -13.18
C TYR A 58 -1.86 15.32 -13.61
N GLU A 59 -0.90 15.56 -12.73
CA GLU A 59 0.49 15.18 -12.93
C GLU A 59 0.65 13.66 -12.83
N ARG A 60 -0.11 13.03 -11.92
CA ARG A 60 -0.22 11.57 -11.74
C ARG A 60 -1.64 11.20 -11.33
N ALA A 61 -2.08 10.02 -11.75
CA ALA A 61 -3.34 9.42 -11.34
C ALA A 61 -3.14 7.93 -11.05
N PHE A 62 -3.78 7.43 -10.00
CA PHE A 62 -3.65 6.04 -9.54
C PHE A 62 -4.99 5.31 -9.66
N SER A 63 -4.99 3.98 -9.66
CA SER A 63 -6.24 3.23 -9.75
C SER A 63 -7.15 3.53 -8.55
N PHE A 64 -8.46 3.61 -8.79
CA PHE A 64 -9.47 3.76 -7.75
C PHE A 64 -9.40 2.59 -6.75
N LYS A 65 -9.49 2.92 -5.47
CA LYS A 65 -9.68 1.97 -4.37
C LYS A 65 -10.68 2.56 -3.38
N GLU A 66 -11.66 1.76 -2.99
CA GLU A 66 -12.68 2.11 -1.99
C GLU A 66 -13.44 3.39 -2.34
N GLY A 67 -13.77 3.56 -3.63
CA GLY A 67 -14.51 4.72 -4.12
C GLY A 67 -13.67 5.98 -4.37
N LEU A 68 -12.36 5.94 -4.07
CA LEU A 68 -11.48 7.10 -4.15
C LEU A 68 -10.28 6.84 -5.07
N GLY A 69 -10.03 7.81 -5.95
CA GLY A 69 -8.86 7.85 -6.83
C GLY A 69 -7.84 8.83 -6.26
N MET A 70 -6.64 8.34 -5.94
CA MET A 70 -5.53 9.21 -5.56
C MET A 70 -4.98 9.90 -6.80
N VAL A 71 -4.78 11.21 -6.73
CA VAL A 71 -4.28 12.04 -7.83
C VAL A 71 -3.29 13.07 -7.33
N VAL A 72 -2.42 13.55 -8.22
CA VAL A 72 -1.41 14.57 -7.92
C VAL A 72 -1.65 15.78 -8.81
N LEU A 73 -1.75 16.95 -8.18
CA LEU A 73 -1.90 18.25 -8.82
C LEU A 73 -1.08 19.29 -8.07
N ASN A 74 -0.31 20.10 -8.79
CA ASN A 74 0.60 21.09 -8.21
C ASN A 74 1.54 20.47 -7.17
N SER A 75 2.13 19.32 -7.52
CA SER A 75 3.01 18.51 -6.66
C SER A 75 2.41 18.05 -5.31
N GLN A 76 1.09 18.19 -5.11
CA GLN A 76 0.40 17.76 -3.90
C GLN A 76 -0.58 16.62 -4.21
N TYR A 77 -0.76 15.72 -3.24
CA TYR A 77 -1.67 14.60 -3.32
C TYR A 77 -3.05 14.99 -2.77
N GLY A 78 -4.08 14.54 -3.46
CA GLY A 78 -5.48 14.63 -3.06
C GLY A 78 -6.25 13.41 -3.55
N PHE A 79 -7.54 13.33 -3.20
CA PHE A 79 -8.39 12.21 -3.58
C PHE A 79 -9.69 12.71 -4.20
N ILE A 80 -10.09 12.05 -5.29
CA ILE A 80 -11.31 12.34 -6.03
C ILE A 80 -12.23 11.13 -6.03
N ASP A 81 -13.53 11.36 -6.20
CA ASP A 81 -14.48 10.29 -6.49
C ASP A 81 -14.52 9.94 -7.99
N HIS A 82 -15.37 8.98 -8.36
CA HIS A 82 -15.56 8.51 -9.72
C HIS A 82 -16.08 9.57 -10.72
N THR A 83 -16.62 10.68 -10.22
CA THR A 83 -17.07 11.82 -11.04
C THR A 83 -15.95 12.84 -11.25
N GLY A 84 -14.84 12.71 -10.52
CA GLY A 84 -13.73 13.66 -10.51
C GLY A 84 -13.90 14.78 -9.48
N GLN A 85 -14.93 14.74 -8.63
CA GLN A 85 -15.08 15.69 -7.54
C GLN A 85 -14.03 15.43 -6.47
N ILE A 86 -13.46 16.50 -5.95
CA ILE A 86 -12.45 16.46 -4.89
C ILE A 86 -13.15 16.09 -3.58
N GLN A 87 -12.83 14.93 -3.05
CA GLN A 87 -13.30 14.46 -1.74
C GLN A 87 -12.30 14.82 -0.65
N ILE A 88 -11.01 14.76 -0.95
CA ILE A 88 -9.93 15.12 -0.01
C ILE A 88 -8.99 16.11 -0.73
N PRO A 89 -8.83 17.34 -0.20
CA PRO A 89 -8.07 18.40 -0.84
C PRO A 89 -6.60 18.04 -1.12
N PHE A 90 -6.03 18.70 -2.13
CA PHE A 90 -4.61 18.64 -2.47
C PHE A 90 -3.78 19.38 -1.42
N LYS A 91 -3.30 18.66 -0.40
CA LYS A 91 -2.52 19.24 0.70
C LYS A 91 -1.39 18.37 1.23
N TYR A 92 -1.25 17.15 0.71
CA TYR A 92 -0.27 16.18 1.20
C TYR A 92 0.95 16.12 0.28
N THR A 93 2.14 16.01 0.86
CA THR A 93 3.40 15.90 0.11
C THR A 93 3.63 14.48 -0.41
N ALA A 94 3.06 13.48 0.26
CA ALA A 94 2.95 12.11 -0.21
C ALA A 94 1.66 11.46 0.30
N ALA A 95 1.18 10.43 -0.40
CA ALA A 95 0.06 9.62 0.05
C ALA A 95 0.12 8.22 -0.56
N HIS A 96 -0.52 7.27 0.11
CA HIS A 96 -0.86 5.96 -0.44
C HIS A 96 -2.37 5.88 -0.68
N SER A 97 -2.78 5.03 -1.63
CA SER A 97 -4.20 4.75 -1.86
C SER A 97 -4.88 4.19 -0.60
N PHE A 98 -6.20 4.39 -0.50
CA PHE A 98 -7.01 3.79 0.55
C PHE A 98 -6.91 2.26 0.51
N GLU A 99 -6.68 1.69 1.68
CA GLU A 99 -6.67 0.25 1.91
C GLU A 99 -7.19 -0.04 3.32
N GLN A 100 -8.22 -0.88 3.39
CA GLN A 100 -8.85 -1.25 4.64
C GLN A 100 -9.36 -0.03 5.42
N GLU A 101 -10.08 0.86 4.72
CA GLU A 101 -10.81 2.03 5.23
C GLU A 101 -9.96 3.24 5.65
N CYS A 102 -8.63 3.17 5.51
CA CYS A 102 -7.74 4.31 5.79
C CYS A 102 -6.70 4.53 4.67
N ALA A 103 -6.19 5.75 4.60
CA ALA A 103 -5.04 6.09 3.78
C ALA A 103 -3.90 6.64 4.63
N ARG A 104 -2.67 6.28 4.28
CA ARG A 104 -1.45 6.88 4.84
C ARG A 104 -1.14 8.14 4.06
N VAL A 105 -0.97 9.25 4.77
CA VAL A 105 -0.68 10.55 4.18
C VAL A 105 0.49 11.21 4.88
N CYS A 106 1.32 11.89 4.10
CA CYS A 106 2.47 12.64 4.57
C CYS A 106 2.17 14.14 4.48
N HIS A 107 2.41 14.85 5.57
CA HIS A 107 2.32 16.29 5.66
C HIS A 107 3.53 16.77 6.46
N ASP A 108 4.26 17.75 5.93
CA ASP A 108 5.48 18.30 6.55
C ASP A 108 6.54 17.26 6.95
N GLY A 109 6.64 16.18 6.17
CA GLY A 109 7.64 15.13 6.36
C GLY A 109 7.25 14.04 7.36
N LEU A 110 6.08 14.14 8.00
CA LEU A 110 5.55 13.13 8.92
C LEU A 110 4.33 12.45 8.33
N TRP A 111 4.18 11.17 8.65
CA TRP A 111 3.07 10.32 8.23
C TRP A 111 2.00 10.23 9.31
N GLY A 112 0.75 10.24 8.84
CA GLY A 112 -0.47 10.00 9.61
C GLY A 112 -1.45 9.13 8.84
N LEU A 113 -2.63 8.93 9.42
CA LEU A 113 -3.74 8.17 8.84
C LEU A 113 -4.97 9.06 8.72
N ILE A 114 -5.67 8.94 7.59
CA ILE A 114 -6.95 9.59 7.37
C ILE A 114 -8.05 8.59 7.03
N ASP A 115 -9.28 8.92 7.42
CA ASP A 115 -10.49 8.24 6.98
C ASP A 115 -10.89 8.66 5.55
N ARG A 116 -11.96 8.07 5.03
CA ARG A 116 -12.46 8.34 3.66
C ARG A 116 -13.05 9.74 3.50
N GLN A 117 -13.33 10.44 4.59
CA GLN A 117 -13.77 11.84 4.60
C GLN A 117 -12.57 12.81 4.68
N GLY A 118 -11.35 12.28 4.85
CA GLY A 118 -10.14 13.07 4.99
C GLY A 118 -9.90 13.59 6.40
N ASN A 119 -10.66 13.12 7.41
CA ASN A 119 -10.38 13.42 8.80
C ASN A 119 -9.19 12.58 9.27
N TYR A 120 -8.33 13.16 10.11
CA TYR A 120 -7.25 12.40 10.71
C TYR A 120 -7.81 11.38 11.70
N ILE A 121 -7.51 10.11 11.43
CA ILE A 121 -7.56 9.05 12.44
C ILE A 121 -6.31 9.18 13.34
N LEU A 122 -5.18 9.46 12.71
CA LEU A 122 -3.89 9.70 13.35
C LEU A 122 -3.25 10.93 12.68
N PRO A 123 -3.06 12.05 13.37
CA PRO A 123 -2.34 13.20 12.83
C PRO A 123 -0.92 12.83 12.39
N PRO A 124 -0.28 13.59 11.47
CA PRO A 124 1.11 13.40 11.08
C PRO A 124 2.03 13.37 12.30
N THR A 125 2.56 12.19 12.62
CA THR A 125 3.29 11.95 13.89
C THR A 125 4.57 11.15 13.66
N TYR A 126 4.52 10.13 12.80
CA TYR A 126 5.60 9.18 12.63
C TYR A 126 6.47 9.53 11.42
N SER A 127 7.77 9.24 11.46
CA SER A 127 8.62 9.38 10.27
C SER A 127 8.26 8.37 9.18
N GLN A 128 7.60 7.28 9.55
CA GLN A 128 7.17 6.21 8.64
C GLN A 128 5.98 5.45 9.23
N ILE A 129 5.03 5.08 8.36
CA ILE A 129 3.94 4.15 8.67
C ILE A 129 3.88 3.12 7.53
N GLU A 130 4.18 1.86 7.85
CA GLU A 130 4.14 0.75 6.90
C GLU A 130 2.72 0.33 6.54
N GLN A 131 2.60 -0.56 5.56
CA GLN A 131 1.29 -1.12 5.21
C GLN A 131 0.75 -1.96 6.37
N PHE A 132 -0.56 -1.85 6.61
CA PHE A 132 -1.24 -2.71 7.57
C PHE A 132 -1.13 -4.18 7.16
N ALA A 133 -0.56 -4.99 8.04
CA ALA A 133 -0.52 -6.44 7.95
C ALA A 133 -1.19 -7.02 9.19
N GLU A 134 -2.19 -7.88 8.97
CA GLU A 134 -2.97 -8.52 10.03
C GLU A 134 -3.54 -7.57 11.11
N GLY A 135 -3.91 -6.36 10.69
CA GLY A 135 -4.51 -5.33 11.55
C GLY A 135 -3.53 -4.37 12.21
N LEU A 136 -2.21 -4.59 12.07
CA LEU A 136 -1.18 -3.73 12.65
C LEU A 136 -0.27 -3.14 11.56
N ALA A 137 0.22 -1.92 11.77
CA ALA A 137 1.21 -1.28 10.93
C ALA A 137 2.46 -0.96 11.75
N LEU A 138 3.64 -1.28 11.21
CA LEU A 138 4.91 -0.86 11.79
C LEU A 138 5.03 0.66 11.64
N VAL A 139 5.40 1.34 12.72
CA VAL A 139 5.64 2.79 12.71
C VAL A 139 7.04 3.10 13.19
N SER A 140 7.62 4.20 12.73
CA SER A 140 8.92 4.68 13.21
C SER A 140 8.83 6.09 13.78
N LEU A 141 9.50 6.32 14.91
CA LEU A 141 9.69 7.63 15.53
C LEU A 141 11.01 7.61 16.31
N HIS A 142 11.84 8.65 16.14
CA HIS A 142 13.12 8.79 16.85
C HIS A 142 14.03 7.54 16.79
N ASN A 143 14.14 6.92 15.60
CA ASN A 143 14.91 5.69 15.36
C ASN A 143 14.44 4.44 16.12
N LYS A 144 13.26 4.49 16.73
CA LYS A 144 12.58 3.34 17.29
C LYS A 144 11.38 2.96 16.44
N ILE A 145 11.05 1.68 16.47
CA ILE A 145 9.87 1.12 15.82
C ILE A 145 8.96 0.44 16.82
N GLY A 146 7.67 0.51 16.51
CA GLY A 146 6.59 -0.14 17.24
C GLY A 146 5.46 -0.44 16.27
N PHE A 147 4.28 -0.78 16.78
CA PHE A 147 3.14 -1.10 15.94
C PHE A 147 1.87 -0.40 16.41
N ILE A 148 1.12 0.18 15.46
CA ILE A 148 -0.19 0.78 15.69
C ILE A 148 -1.29 -0.06 15.07
N ASN A 149 -2.50 0.02 15.62
CA ASN A 149 -3.70 -0.48 14.96
C ASN A 149 -4.31 0.57 14.02
N LYS A 150 -5.40 0.20 13.34
CA LYS A 150 -6.11 1.09 12.39
C LYS A 150 -6.73 2.34 13.01
N LYS A 151 -6.92 2.38 14.33
CA LYS A 151 -7.38 3.56 15.06
C LYS A 151 -6.23 4.51 15.41
N GLY A 152 -4.98 4.17 15.03
CA GLY A 152 -3.79 4.94 15.39
C GLY A 152 -3.29 4.67 16.80
N GLU A 153 -3.87 3.70 17.52
CA GLU A 153 -3.47 3.36 18.89
C GLU A 153 -2.20 2.50 18.84
N VAL A 154 -1.21 2.82 19.67
CA VAL A 154 0.00 2.02 19.85
C VAL A 154 -0.39 0.70 20.53
N VAL A 155 -0.17 -0.42 19.82
CA VAL A 155 -0.39 -1.79 20.33
C VAL A 155 0.93 -2.37 20.85
N ILE A 156 2.02 -2.13 20.12
CA ILE A 156 3.37 -2.52 20.54
C ILE A 156 4.20 -1.23 20.67
N PRO A 157 4.80 -0.96 21.86
CA PRO A 157 5.58 0.25 22.10
C PRO A 157 6.73 0.46 21.11
N LEU A 158 7.15 1.72 20.96
CA LEU A 158 8.28 2.07 20.12
C LEU A 158 9.60 1.86 20.87
N GLU A 159 10.00 0.61 21.01
CA GLU A 159 11.18 0.21 21.80
C GLU A 159 12.23 -0.58 20.99
N TYR A 160 11.82 -1.14 19.85
CA TYR A 160 12.69 -1.90 18.94
C TYR A 160 13.47 -0.97 17.99
N ASP A 161 14.65 -1.41 17.55
CA ASP A 161 15.49 -0.64 16.62
C ASP A 161 15.13 -0.93 15.15
N ASN A 162 14.64 -2.14 14.87
CA ASN A 162 14.17 -2.53 13.54
C ASN A 162 13.06 -3.59 13.64
N GLY A 163 12.32 -3.78 12.55
CA GLY A 163 11.25 -4.76 12.50
C GLY A 163 10.81 -5.14 11.08
N ARG A 164 9.92 -6.11 11.02
CA ARG A 164 9.17 -6.52 9.84
C ARG A 164 7.68 -6.50 10.16
N SER A 165 6.85 -6.32 9.14
CA SER A 165 5.40 -6.42 9.30
C SER A 165 4.98 -7.80 9.81
N PHE A 166 3.86 -7.86 10.53
CA PHE A 166 3.28 -9.12 10.99
C PHE A 166 2.98 -10.05 9.82
N SER A 167 3.35 -11.31 9.98
CA SER A 167 3.00 -12.39 9.05
C SER A 167 2.79 -13.69 9.83
N GLU A 168 1.64 -14.30 9.60
CA GLU A 168 1.13 -15.48 10.29
C GLU A 168 1.16 -15.39 11.83
N GLY A 169 0.80 -14.22 12.36
CA GLY A 169 0.71 -13.94 13.79
C GLY A 169 2.01 -13.49 14.47
N LEU A 170 3.15 -13.46 13.75
CA LEU A 170 4.45 -13.07 14.31
C LEU A 170 5.08 -11.91 13.54
N ALA A 171 5.85 -11.09 14.22
CA ALA A 171 6.71 -10.07 13.63
C ALA A 171 8.16 -10.29 14.06
N ALA A 172 9.09 -10.21 13.11
CA ALA A 172 10.52 -10.19 13.43
C ALA A 172 10.91 -8.78 13.86
N VAL A 173 11.58 -8.64 15.00
CA VAL A 173 12.06 -7.37 15.55
C VAL A 173 13.48 -7.53 16.08
N CYS A 174 14.25 -6.43 16.13
CA CYS A 174 15.59 -6.46 16.69
C CYS A 174 15.83 -5.31 17.70
N ILE A 175 16.77 -5.57 18.60
CA ILE A 175 17.26 -4.60 19.58
C ILE A 175 18.77 -4.49 19.39
N GLU A 176 19.25 -3.34 18.92
CA GLU A 176 20.66 -3.11 18.60
C GLU A 176 21.55 -3.14 19.84
N SER A 177 21.06 -2.63 20.97
CA SER A 177 21.78 -2.72 22.25
C SER A 177 22.04 -4.17 22.70
N GLN A 178 21.34 -5.15 22.12
CA GLN A 178 21.53 -6.58 22.34
C GLN A 178 22.30 -7.25 21.19
N SER A 179 23.39 -6.62 20.71
CA SER A 179 24.19 -7.13 19.59
C SER A 179 23.42 -7.28 18.27
N SER A 180 22.40 -6.43 18.07
CA SER A 180 21.54 -6.42 16.87
C SER A 180 20.89 -7.77 16.57
N LYS A 181 20.58 -8.56 17.61
CA LYS A 181 19.92 -9.85 17.44
C LYS A 181 18.44 -9.67 17.17
N TRP A 182 17.94 -10.47 16.24
CA TRP A 182 16.54 -10.56 15.87
C TRP A 182 15.86 -11.65 16.70
N GLY A 183 14.63 -11.37 17.11
CA GLY A 183 13.67 -12.30 17.71
C GLY A 183 12.31 -12.18 17.02
N TYR A 184 11.34 -12.99 17.43
CA TYR A 184 9.96 -12.89 16.95
C TYR A 184 9.02 -12.63 18.11
N ILE A 185 8.14 -11.65 17.93
CA ILE A 185 7.09 -11.29 18.88
C ILE A 185 5.71 -11.59 18.32
N ASN A 186 4.73 -11.85 19.20
CA ASN A 186 3.32 -11.88 18.84
C ASN A 186 2.67 -10.48 18.95
N LYS A 187 1.36 -10.40 18.73
CA LYS A 187 0.60 -9.14 18.77
C LYS A 187 0.42 -8.56 20.17
N ASP A 188 0.65 -9.36 21.21
CA ASP A 188 0.63 -8.96 22.62
C ASP A 188 2.02 -8.53 23.11
N ASN A 189 2.98 -8.38 22.19
CA ASN A 189 4.38 -8.04 22.45
C ASN A 189 5.16 -9.13 23.22
N GLU A 190 4.68 -10.36 23.23
CA GLU A 190 5.37 -11.47 23.89
C GLU A 190 6.43 -12.06 22.96
N GLU A 191 7.62 -12.32 23.50
CA GLU A 191 8.67 -13.05 22.79
C GLU A 191 8.23 -14.49 22.54
N VAL A 192 8.04 -14.84 21.26
CA VAL A 192 7.72 -16.21 20.82
C VAL A 192 8.97 -16.97 20.42
N LEU A 193 9.93 -16.29 19.77
CA LEU A 193 11.24 -16.85 19.46
C LEU A 193 12.34 -15.88 19.90
N PRO A 194 13.41 -16.38 20.52
CA PRO A 194 14.38 -15.54 21.24
C PRO A 194 15.21 -14.65 20.33
N PHE A 195 15.65 -13.52 20.88
CA PHE A 195 16.60 -12.58 20.27
C PHE A 195 18.00 -13.18 20.12
N LYS A 196 18.16 -14.13 19.20
CA LYS A 196 19.44 -14.81 18.93
C LYS A 196 19.85 -14.83 17.47
N TYR A 197 18.96 -14.48 16.55
CA TYR A 197 19.21 -14.56 15.12
C TYR A 197 19.99 -13.34 14.63
N ASP A 198 20.91 -13.53 13.70
CA ASP A 198 21.65 -12.44 13.05
C ASP A 198 20.76 -11.68 12.05
N ILE A 199 19.78 -12.38 11.47
CA ILE A 199 18.74 -11.84 10.60
C ILE A 199 17.49 -12.74 10.71
N ALA A 200 16.31 -12.15 10.59
CA ALA A 200 15.04 -12.85 10.64
C ALA A 200 14.08 -12.31 9.58
N GLU A 201 13.62 -13.20 8.68
CA GLU A 201 12.60 -12.87 7.69
C GLU A 201 11.19 -13.21 8.21
N PRO A 202 10.12 -12.61 7.65
CA PRO A 202 8.76 -12.97 8.02
C PRO A 202 8.44 -14.45 7.76
N PHE A 203 7.49 -15.00 8.52
CA PHE A 203 6.97 -16.35 8.29
C PHE A 203 6.08 -16.40 7.04
N TYR A 204 6.26 -17.44 6.23
CA TYR A 204 5.39 -17.80 5.11
C TYR A 204 5.25 -19.32 5.02
N ASN A 205 4.01 -19.80 4.93
CA ASN A 205 3.66 -21.22 5.03
C ASN A 205 4.27 -21.89 6.28
N ASN A 206 4.19 -21.23 7.43
CA ASN A 206 4.79 -21.64 8.71
C ASN A 206 6.32 -21.80 8.71
N ILE A 207 7.02 -21.25 7.72
CA ILE A 207 8.49 -21.28 7.62
C ILE A 207 9.03 -19.86 7.57
N ALA A 208 10.06 -19.57 8.35
CA ALA A 208 10.86 -18.36 8.24
C ALA A 208 12.31 -18.70 7.90
N ARG A 209 12.97 -17.81 7.15
CA ARG A 209 14.42 -17.89 6.92
C ARG A 209 15.11 -17.02 7.96
N VAL A 210 16.07 -17.60 8.67
CA VAL A 210 16.85 -16.90 9.68
C VAL A 210 18.34 -17.10 9.43
N GLY A 211 19.16 -16.16 9.90
CA GLY A 211 20.60 -16.31 10.01
C GLY A 211 21.00 -16.59 11.44
N LEU A 212 21.89 -17.55 11.65
CA LEU A 212 22.46 -17.86 12.95
C LEU A 212 23.91 -18.30 12.78
N TYR A 213 24.83 -17.60 13.44
CA TYR A 213 26.29 -17.83 13.37
C TYR A 213 26.81 -17.81 11.92
N GLY A 214 26.31 -16.87 11.11
CA GLY A 214 26.69 -16.72 9.70
C GLY A 214 26.14 -17.79 8.75
N LYS A 215 25.30 -18.72 9.23
CA LYS A 215 24.59 -19.70 8.39
C LYS A 215 23.12 -19.31 8.25
N SER A 216 22.55 -19.55 7.07
CA SER A 216 21.13 -19.38 6.85
C SER A 216 20.40 -20.71 7.02
N MET A 217 19.32 -20.70 7.81
CA MET A 217 18.48 -21.87 8.08
C MET A 217 17.00 -21.52 7.96
N LYS A 218 16.16 -22.54 7.77
CA LYS A 218 14.70 -22.41 7.78
C LYS A 218 14.18 -22.91 9.12
N ILE A 219 13.28 -22.17 9.77
CA ILE A 219 12.69 -22.57 11.05
C ILE A 219 11.17 -22.54 10.98
N ASN A 220 10.52 -23.38 11.79
CA ASN A 220 9.09 -23.27 12.07
C ASN A 220 8.83 -22.29 13.23
N LYS A 221 7.56 -22.10 13.59
CA LYS A 221 7.14 -21.19 14.68
C LYS A 221 7.53 -21.64 16.08
N GLN A 222 8.03 -22.87 16.23
CA GLN A 222 8.64 -23.38 17.47
C GLN A 222 10.16 -23.18 17.48
N GLY A 223 10.73 -22.62 16.41
CA GLY A 223 12.17 -22.40 16.26
C GLY A 223 12.95 -23.63 15.83
N SER A 224 12.27 -24.74 15.50
CA SER A 224 12.89 -25.97 15.02
C SER A 224 13.27 -25.84 13.55
N GLU A 225 14.46 -26.33 13.19
CA GLU A 225 14.92 -26.33 11.81
C GLU A 225 14.02 -27.19 10.91
N CYS A 226 13.69 -26.67 9.73
CA CYS A 226 12.90 -27.34 8.71
C CYS A 226 13.82 -27.79 7.57
N LEU A 227 13.64 -29.04 7.10
CA LEU A 227 14.35 -29.63 5.96
C LEU A 227 13.91 -29.00 4.62
#